data_AF-I6DGI6-F1
#
_entry.id   AF-I6DGI6-F1
#
_cell.length_a   1.000
_cell.length_b   1.000
_cell.length_c   1.000
_cell.angle_alpha   90.00
_cell.angle_beta   90.00
_cell.angle_gamma   90.00
#
_symmetry.space_group_name_H-M   'P 1'
#
loop_
_entity.id
_entity.type
_entity.pdbx_description
1 polymer ?
#
loop_
_entity_poly.entity_id
_entity_poly.type
_entity_poly.pdbx_seq_one_letter_code
_entity_poly.pdbx_strand_id
1 'polypeptide(L)'
;MLVLFSLAGKNLLDIQTAAFCLVCLLWPTAAVTVKRLHDRGRSGAWAFLMIVAWMLLAGNWAILPGVWQWAVGCFVPTLILVMMLIDLGAFVGTQGENKYGKDTQDVKYKADNKSSN
;
A
#
# COMPACT_ATOMS: atom_id res chain seq x y z
N MET A 1 -2.98 -6.12 10.95
CA MET A 1 -1.86 -7.02 10.58
C MET A 1 -0.98 -7.34 11.81
N LEU A 2 -0.16 -6.41 12.33
CA LEU A 2 0.74 -6.69 13.47
C LEU A 2 0.05 -7.18 14.75
N VAL A 3 -1.11 -6.60 15.10
CA VAL A 3 -1.89 -7.03 16.28
C VAL A 3 -2.44 -8.45 16.13
N LEU A 4 -2.91 -8.83 14.93
CA LEU A 4 -3.41 -10.18 14.64
C LEU A 4 -2.31 -11.23 14.81
N PHE A 5 -1.11 -10.96 14.26
CA PHE A 5 0.03 -11.86 14.42
C PHE A 5 0.55 -11.94 15.86
N SER A 6 0.49 -10.83 16.60
CA SER A 6 0.87 -10.80 18.02
C SER A 6 -0.09 -11.61 18.89
N LEU A 7 -1.39 -11.60 18.56
CA LEU A 7 -2.41 -12.39 19.25
C LEU A 7 -2.33 -13.88 18.88
N ALA A 8 -2.09 -14.20 17.61
CA ALA A 8 -1.89 -15.57 17.15
C ALA A 8 -0.63 -16.19 17.77
N GLY A 9 0.49 -15.46 17.83
CA GLY A 9 1.73 -15.93 18.46
C GLY A 9 1.63 -16.15 19.97
N LYS A 10 0.64 -15.53 20.62
CA LYS A 10 0.30 -15.74 22.04
C LYS A 10 -0.69 -16.90 22.27
N ASN A 11 -1.05 -17.65 21.23
CA ASN A 11 -2.11 -18.67 21.25
C ASN A 11 -3.49 -18.14 21.71
N LEU A 12 -3.72 -16.82 21.64
CA LEU A 12 -5.01 -16.21 21.98
C LEU A 12 -5.97 -16.22 20.80
N LEU A 13 -5.45 -16.37 19.59
CA LEU A 13 -6.21 -16.53 18.35
C LEU A 13 -5.69 -17.73 17.59
N ASP A 14 -6.62 -18.52 17.08
CA ASP A 14 -6.28 -19.63 16.20
C ASP A 14 -5.64 -19.12 14.88
N ILE A 15 -4.69 -19.89 14.36
CA ILE A 15 -3.92 -19.56 13.16
C ILE A 15 -4.83 -19.45 11.94
N GLN A 16 -5.88 -20.27 11.84
CA GLN A 16 -6.83 -20.20 10.70
C GLN A 16 -7.63 -18.90 10.75
N THR A 17 -8.07 -18.50 11.95
CA THR A 17 -8.77 -17.22 12.15
C THR A 17 -7.86 -16.03 11.82
N ALA A 18 -6.60 -16.06 12.27
CA ALA A 18 -5.63 -15.02 11.96
C ALA A 18 -5.34 -14.92 10.45
N ALA A 19 -5.20 -16.05 9.76
CA ALA A 19 -5.01 -16.10 8.32
C ALA A 19 -6.24 -15.56 7.56
N PHE A 20 -7.46 -15.89 8.00
CA PHE A 20 -8.69 -15.34 7.42
C PHE A 20 -8.75 -13.81 7.56
N CYS A 21 -8.54 -13.30 8.78
CA CYS A 21 -8.50 -11.86 9.03
C CYS A 21 -7.42 -11.15 8.20
N LEU A 22 -6.28 -11.80 7.99
CA LEU A 22 -5.21 -11.28 7.14
C LEU A 22 -5.68 -11.09 5.70
N VAL A 23 -6.29 -12.11 5.10
CA VAL A 23 -6.80 -12.05 3.72
C VAL A 23 -7.87 -10.97 3.59
N CYS A 24 -8.80 -10.88 4.55
CA CYS A 24 -9.81 -9.82 4.58
C CYS A 24 -9.21 -8.41 4.62
N LEU A 25 -8.09 -8.22 5.32
CA LEU A 25 -7.40 -6.93 5.41
C LEU A 25 -6.51 -6.62 4.20
N LEU A 26 -6.08 -7.62 3.45
CA LEU A 26 -5.30 -7.39 2.22
C LEU A 26 -6.14 -6.69 1.15
N TRP A 27 -7.43 -7.02 1.04
CA TRP A 27 -8.32 -6.40 0.05
C TRP A 27 -8.43 -4.87 0.17
N PRO A 28 -8.83 -4.28 1.32
CA PRO A 28 -8.90 -2.83 1.47
C PRO A 28 -7.52 -2.17 1.35
N THR A 29 -6.45 -2.85 1.80
CA THR A 29 -5.08 -2.34 1.65
C THR A 29 -4.69 -2.21 0.18
N ALA A 30 -4.98 -3.23 -0.64
CA ALA A 30 -4.74 -3.20 -2.07
C ALA A 30 -5.57 -2.11 -2.77
N ALA A 31 -6.86 -1.99 -2.43
CA ALA A 31 -7.74 -0.97 -3.00
C ALA A 31 -7.23 0.46 -2.72
N VAL A 32 -6.86 0.75 -1.46
CA VAL A 32 -6.31 2.06 -1.07
C VAL A 32 -4.97 2.33 -1.75
N THR A 33 -4.10 1.33 -1.86
CA THR A 33 -2.79 1.47 -2.52
C THR A 33 -2.93 1.81 -4.01
N VAL A 34 -3.80 1.09 -4.71
CA VAL A 34 -4.08 1.36 -6.14
C VAL A 34 -4.71 2.74 -6.32
N LYS A 35 -5.63 3.13 -5.43
CA LYS A 35 -6.24 4.46 -5.48
C LYS A 35 -5.19 5.56 -5.27
N ARG A 36 -4.32 5.45 -4.26
CA ARG A 36 -3.22 6.41 -4.03
C ARG A 36 -2.22 6.47 -5.17
N LEU A 37 -1.94 5.35 -5.84
CA LEU A 37 -1.11 5.34 -7.04
C LEU A 37 -1.74 6.13 -8.19
N HIS A 38 -3.04 5.91 -8.42
CA HIS A 38 -3.80 6.64 -9.42
C HIS A 38 -3.91 8.13 -9.09
N ASP A 39 -4.09 8.48 -7.81
CA ASP A 39 -4.11 9.87 -7.34
C ASP A 39 -2.80 10.61 -7.64
N ARG A 40 -1.69 9.90 -7.88
CA ARG A 40 -0.41 10.49 -8.31
C ARG A 40 -0.13 10.33 -9.80
N GLY A 41 -1.12 9.94 -10.60
CA GLY A 41 -0.96 9.71 -12.04
C GLY A 41 -0.16 8.46 -12.44
N ARG A 42 0.27 7.64 -11.47
CA ARG A 42 0.94 6.35 -11.73
C ARG A 42 -0.07 5.24 -11.92
N SER A 43 0.31 4.19 -12.65
CA SER A 43 -0.54 3.02 -12.81
C SER A 43 -0.66 2.20 -11.54
N GLY A 44 -1.82 1.60 -11.32
CA GLY A 44 -2.03 0.62 -10.25
C GLY A 44 -1.05 -0.56 -10.32
N ALA A 45 -0.43 -0.81 -11.49
CA ALA A 45 0.63 -1.80 -11.65
C ALA A 45 1.87 -1.53 -10.77
N TRP A 46 2.10 -0.30 -10.34
CA TRP A 46 3.16 0.00 -9.36
C TRP A 46 2.94 -0.72 -8.01
N ALA A 47 1.70 -1.13 -7.69
CA ALA A 47 1.41 -1.95 -6.51
C ALA A 47 2.08 -3.33 -6.58
N PHE A 48 2.41 -3.85 -7.78
CA PHE A 48 3.16 -5.10 -7.92
C PHE A 48 4.55 -5.03 -7.29
N LEU A 49 5.14 -3.84 -7.13
CA LEU A 49 6.40 -3.69 -6.39
C LEU A 49 6.29 -4.16 -4.94
N MET A 50 5.12 -4.03 -4.31
CA MET A 50 4.89 -4.56 -2.96
C MET A 50 4.91 -6.08 -2.93
N ILE A 51 4.38 -6.72 -3.98
CA ILE A 51 4.41 -8.18 -4.13
C ILE A 51 5.85 -8.64 -4.40
N VAL A 52 6.59 -7.93 -5.25
CA VAL A 52 8.02 -8.21 -5.50
C VAL A 52 8.82 -8.07 -4.22
N ALA A 53 8.64 -6.99 -3.45
CA ALA A 53 9.32 -6.80 -2.17
C ALA A 53 9.00 -7.93 -1.19
N TRP A 54 7.75 -8.39 -1.13
CA TRP A 54 7.36 -9.52 -0.30
C TRP A 54 8.00 -10.84 -0.77
N MET A 55 8.01 -11.12 -2.07
CA MET A 55 8.68 -12.29 -2.65
C MET A 55 10.19 -12.26 -2.39
N LEU A 56 10.82 -11.08 -2.49
CA LEU A 56 12.22 -10.88 -2.15
C LEU A 56 12.49 -11.12 -0.66
N LEU A 57 11.57 -10.78 0.23
CA LEU A 57 11.77 -11.03 1.66
C LEU A 57 11.50 -12.48 2.06
N ALA A 58 10.56 -13.15 1.38
CA ALA A 58 10.19 -14.55 1.62
C ALA A 58 11.07 -15.57 0.89
N GLY A 59 11.85 -15.13 -0.11
CA GLY A 59 12.72 -15.99 -0.91
C GLY A 59 13.87 -16.59 -0.11
N ASN A 60 14.31 -17.80 -0.50
CA ASN A 60 15.49 -18.43 0.07
C ASN A 60 16.75 -18.01 -0.71
N TRP A 61 17.44 -16.98 -0.24
CA TRP A 61 18.64 -16.42 -0.87
C TRP A 61 19.95 -17.09 -0.44
N ALA A 62 19.89 -18.24 0.23
CA ALA A 62 21.09 -18.99 0.65
C ALA A 62 21.95 -19.48 -0.53
N ILE A 63 21.39 -19.47 -1.75
CA ILE A 63 22.10 -19.78 -2.99
C ILE A 63 23.03 -18.64 -3.45
N LEU A 64 22.85 -17.40 -2.95
CA LEU A 64 23.68 -16.26 -3.31
C LEU A 64 24.88 -16.15 -2.35
N PRO A 65 26.11 -16.02 -2.86
CA PRO A 65 27.28 -15.90 -2.00
C PRO A 65 27.46 -14.48 -1.43
N GLY A 66 27.91 -14.41 -0.17
CA GLY A 66 28.41 -13.19 0.45
C GLY A 66 27.37 -12.08 0.61
N VAL A 67 27.75 -10.84 0.26
CA VAL A 67 26.93 -9.64 0.45
C VAL A 67 25.62 -9.67 -0.36
N TRP A 68 25.55 -10.47 -1.43
CA TRP A 68 24.37 -10.55 -2.30
C TRP A 68 23.16 -11.17 -1.61
N GLN A 69 23.36 -12.12 -0.69
CA GLN A 69 22.28 -12.69 0.11
C GLN A 69 21.58 -11.60 0.94
N TRP A 70 22.37 -10.76 1.63
CA TRP A 70 21.85 -9.65 2.42
C TRP A 70 21.23 -8.55 1.53
N ALA A 71 21.90 -8.23 0.41
CA ALA A 71 21.45 -7.19 -0.49
C ALA A 71 20.08 -7.53 -1.10
N VAL A 72 19.92 -8.74 -1.64
CA VAL A 72 18.68 -9.18 -2.29
C VAL A 72 17.60 -9.53 -1.28
N GLY A 73 17.95 -10.20 -0.18
CA GLY A 73 16.99 -10.68 0.82
C GLY A 73 16.49 -9.62 1.80
N CYS A 74 17.27 -8.56 2.05
CA CYS A 74 16.90 -7.53 3.03
C CYS A 74 16.96 -6.11 2.47
N PHE A 75 18.06 -5.72 1.82
CA PHE A 75 18.26 -4.32 1.42
C PHE A 75 17.28 -3.88 0.33
N VAL A 76 17.22 -4.59 -0.80
CA VAL A 76 16.32 -4.29 -1.92
C VAL A 76 14.85 -4.25 -1.50
N PRO A 77 14.28 -5.27 -0.83
CA PRO A 77 12.88 -5.23 -0.42
C PRO A 77 12.59 -4.08 0.56
N THR A 78 13.50 -3.80 1.50
CA THR A 78 13.33 -2.68 2.44
C THR A 78 13.33 -1.34 1.70
N LEU A 79 14.23 -1.15 0.73
CA LEU A 79 14.29 0.05 -0.09
C LEU A 79 12.99 0.26 -0.88
N ILE A 80 12.46 -0.79 -1.50
CA ILE A 80 11.17 -0.73 -2.22
C ILE A 80 10.04 -0.29 -1.26
N LEU A 81 9.96 -0.90 -0.08
CA LEU A 81 8.93 -0.59 0.90
C LEU A 81 9.02 0.86 1.40
N VAL A 82 10.22 1.34 1.73
CA VAL A 82 10.45 2.72 2.19
C VAL A 82 10.09 3.71 1.09
N MET A 83 10.54 3.47 -0.14
CA MET A 83 10.22 4.32 -1.28
C MET A 83 8.71 4.38 -1.50
N MET A 84 8.03 3.23 -1.53
CA MET A 84 6.57 3.16 -1.68
C MET A 84 5.81 3.83 -0.53
N LEU A 85 6.29 3.68 0.70
CA LEU A 85 5.68 4.30 1.88
C LEU A 85 5.75 5.83 1.81
N ILE A 86 6.93 6.38 1.51
CA ILE A 86 7.11 7.83 1.34
C ILE A 86 6.26 8.31 0.17
N ASP A 87 6.32 7.58 -0.94
CA ASP A 87 5.61 7.90 -2.16
C ASP A 87 4.09 8.00 -1.98
N LEU A 88 3.50 7.00 -1.32
CA LEU A 88 2.05 6.90 -1.17
C LEU A 88 1.53 7.61 0.08
N GLY A 89 2.37 7.73 1.11
CA GLY A 89 2.00 8.25 2.43
C GLY A 89 2.32 9.72 2.65
N ALA A 90 3.50 10.19 2.21
CA ALA A 90 3.97 11.54 2.51
C ALA A 90 3.68 12.55 1.38
N PHE A 91 3.65 12.10 0.12
CA PHE A 91 3.40 12.99 -1.00
C PHE A 91 1.92 13.15 -1.32
N VAL A 92 1.53 14.38 -1.67
CA VAL A 92 0.18 14.75 -2.10
C VAL A 92 -0.07 14.19 -3.51
N GLY A 93 -1.33 13.87 -3.80
CA GLY A 93 -1.79 13.54 -5.15
C GLY A 93 -1.49 14.63 -6.17
N THR A 94 -1.50 14.30 -7.45
CA THR A 94 -1.46 15.29 -8.53
C THR A 94 -2.68 16.22 -8.38
N GLN A 95 -2.42 17.52 -8.35
CA GLN A 95 -3.46 18.56 -8.35
C GLN A 95 -3.96 18.72 -9.80
N GLY A 96 -5.28 18.62 -10.02
CA GLY A 96 -5.87 18.71 -11.36
C GLY A 96 -6.34 17.38 -11.93
N GLU A 97 -6.93 17.44 -13.12
CA GLU A 97 -7.36 16.27 -13.87
C GLU A 97 -6.18 15.32 -14.14
N ASN A 98 -6.37 14.02 -13.91
CA ASN A 98 -5.39 13.00 -14.24
C ASN A 98 -5.99 11.99 -15.23
N LYS A 99 -5.13 11.12 -15.80
CA LYS A 99 -5.57 10.11 -16.77
C LYS A 99 -6.56 9.07 -16.23
N TYR A 100 -6.85 9.09 -14.94
CA TYR A 100 -7.72 8.16 -14.23
C TYR A 100 -9.03 8.80 -13.74
N GLY A 101 -9.19 10.12 -13.84
CA GLY A 101 -10.39 10.80 -13.38
C GLY A 101 -10.33 12.32 -13.49
N LYS A 102 -11.52 12.92 -13.56
CA LYS A 102 -11.70 14.37 -13.46
C LYS A 102 -11.35 14.85 -12.06
N ASP A 103 -11.03 16.13 -11.98
CA ASP A 103 -10.67 16.77 -10.72
C ASP A 103 -11.80 16.64 -9.69
N THR A 104 -11.44 16.52 -8.42
CA THR A 104 -12.44 16.44 -7.34
C THR A 104 -13.20 17.76 -7.27
N GLN A 105 -14.53 17.69 -7.32
CA GLN A 105 -15.36 18.88 -7.11
C GLN A 105 -15.26 19.31 -5.64
N ASP A 106 -15.10 20.62 -5.43
CA ASP A 106 -15.19 21.18 -4.09
C ASP A 106 -16.58 20.93 -3.51
N VAL A 107 -16.59 20.38 -2.30
CA VAL A 107 -17.83 20.15 -1.56
C VAL A 107 -18.40 21.51 -1.14
N LYS A 108 -19.53 21.91 -1.74
CA LYS A 108 -20.28 23.08 -1.29
C LYS A 108 -20.99 22.78 0.03
N TYR A 109 -20.37 23.19 1.14
CA TYR A 109 -20.93 23.00 2.50
C TYR A 109 -22.14 23.90 2.83
N LYS A 110 -22.47 24.87 1.97
CA LYS A 110 -23.63 25.75 2.11
C LYS A 110 -24.36 25.88 0.77
N ALA A 111 -25.68 25.88 0.83
CA ALA A 111 -26.50 26.24 -0.32
C ALA A 111 -26.24 27.71 -0.68
N ASP A 112 -25.92 27.97 -1.95
CA ASP A 112 -25.85 29.34 -2.47
C ASP A 112 -27.24 29.95 -2.36
N ASN A 113 -27.47 30.78 -1.33
CA ASN A 113 -28.63 31.65 -1.28
C ASN A 113 -28.45 32.73 -2.36
N LYS A 114 -28.80 32.39 -3.60
CA LYS A 114 -29.02 33.38 -4.65
C LYS A 114 -30.23 34.20 -4.23
N SER A 115 -29.97 35.37 -3.65
CA SER A 115 -30.95 36.45 -3.59
C SER A 115 -31.29 36.82 -5.02
N SER A 116 -32.49 36.43 -5.47
CA SER A 116 -33.09 36.93 -6.70
C SER A 116 -33.38 38.41 -6.50
N ASN A 117 -32.66 39.28 -7.21
CA ASN A 117 -33.08 40.65 -7.47
C ASN A 117 -33.78 40.71 -8.82
#